data_AF-A0AAQ4FLN4-F1
#
_entry.id   AF-A0AAQ4FLN4-F1
#
_cell.length_a   1.000
_cell.length_b   1.000
_cell.length_c   1.000
_cell.angle_alpha   90.00
_cell.angle_beta   90.00
_cell.angle_gamma   90.00
#
_symmetry.space_group_name_H-M   'P 1'
#
loop_
_entity.id
_entity.type
_entity.pdbx_description
1 polymer ?
#
loop_
_entity_poly.entity_id
_entity_poly.type
_entity_poly.pdbx_seq_one_letter_code
_entity_poly.pdbx_strand_id
1 'polypeptide(L)'
;MCCAAEHVSNVDEALGELYLEEKTPTEEQLMVGIRRACLQRKFFPVLLGTALRNKGVQPLLDAVVHYLPNPAEVANYALDEADPANVQRVVMNPVRDSSHPMVALAFKLEAGRFGQLTYLRVYQGRLQKGDTLWNTRTGRKVRVPRVVRMHAAEMEEVGEALAGDICAVFGVDCASGDTFVSEADLKLSMESIHVPEPVISMSIKPKNTKDSDSFSKAVNRFCREDPTFHVKFDTDSKEMIASGMGELHLDIYAQVRGSP
;
A
#
# COMPACT_ATOMS: atom_id res chain seq x y z
N MET A 1 13.30 24.28 -22.98
CA MET A 1 12.35 24.94 -22.06
C MET A 1 11.01 25.28 -22.73
N CYS A 2 10.98 25.83 -23.96
CA CYS A 2 9.73 26.24 -24.62
C CYS A 2 8.64 25.16 -24.74
N CYS A 3 8.98 23.94 -25.17
CA CYS A 3 7.96 22.89 -25.34
C CYS A 3 7.33 22.45 -24.01
N ALA A 4 8.10 22.41 -22.91
CA ALA A 4 7.56 22.01 -21.61
C ALA A 4 6.61 23.08 -21.05
N ALA A 5 6.99 24.36 -21.16
CA ALA A 5 6.12 25.47 -20.73
C ALA A 5 4.79 25.47 -21.51
N GLU A 6 4.84 25.29 -22.83
CA GLU A 6 3.65 25.21 -23.69
C GLU A 6 2.69 24.09 -23.28
N HIS A 7 3.21 22.88 -23.03
CA HIS A 7 2.36 21.75 -22.62
C HIS A 7 1.78 21.92 -21.22
N VAL A 8 2.52 22.56 -20.30
CA VAL A 8 2.04 22.81 -18.93
C VAL A 8 1.00 23.95 -18.93
N SER A 9 1.16 24.97 -19.77
CA SER A 9 0.17 26.05 -19.95
C SER A 9 -1.18 25.55 -20.46
N ASN A 10 -1.23 24.41 -21.16
CA ASN A 10 -2.50 23.79 -21.58
C ASN A 10 -3.28 23.14 -20.44
N VAL A 11 -2.63 22.83 -19.31
CA VAL A 11 -3.21 22.07 -18.20
C VAL A 11 -3.29 22.84 -16.89
N ASP A 12 -2.48 23.90 -16.73
CA ASP A 12 -2.46 24.79 -15.56
C ASP A 12 -2.97 26.18 -15.95
N GLU A 13 -4.06 26.62 -15.32
CA GLU A 13 -4.74 27.88 -15.67
C GLU A 13 -3.84 29.10 -15.53
N ALA A 14 -3.07 29.20 -14.43
CA ALA A 14 -2.22 30.36 -14.19
C ALA A 14 -1.03 30.46 -15.17
N LEU A 15 -0.45 29.32 -15.59
CA LEU A 15 0.54 29.32 -16.66
C LEU A 15 -0.09 29.52 -18.05
N GLY A 16 -1.36 29.14 -18.22
CA GLY A 16 -2.15 29.44 -19.41
C GLY A 16 -2.37 30.94 -19.59
N GLU A 17 -2.76 31.65 -18.53
CA GLU A 17 -2.94 33.11 -18.55
C GLU A 17 -1.64 33.85 -18.91
N LEU A 18 -0.52 33.50 -18.27
CA LEU A 18 0.78 34.11 -18.59
C LEU A 18 1.18 33.88 -20.05
N TYR A 19 0.89 32.69 -20.59
CA TYR A 19 1.16 32.37 -21.98
C TYR A 19 0.30 33.18 -22.95
N LEU A 20 -1.00 33.36 -22.64
CA LEU A 20 -1.92 34.19 -23.43
C LEU A 20 -1.53 35.68 -23.44
N GLU A 21 -0.94 36.17 -22.35
CA GLU A 21 -0.41 37.53 -22.25
C GLU A 21 0.98 37.70 -22.88
N GLU A 22 1.50 36.68 -23.57
CA GLU A 22 2.86 36.62 -24.14
C GLU A 22 3.97 36.89 -23.09
N LYS A 23 3.69 36.63 -21.80
CA LYS A 23 4.64 36.79 -20.71
C LYS A 23 5.41 35.49 -20.51
N THR A 24 6.74 35.60 -20.44
CA THR A 24 7.59 34.45 -20.14
C THR A 24 7.51 34.13 -18.64
N PRO A 25 7.05 32.93 -18.23
CA PRO A 25 7.01 32.56 -16.82
C PRO A 25 8.42 32.43 -16.24
N THR A 26 8.58 32.78 -14.96
CA THR A 26 9.83 32.52 -14.24
C THR A 26 10.02 31.03 -13.96
N GLU A 27 11.25 30.61 -13.66
CA GLU A 27 11.55 29.21 -13.31
C GLU A 27 10.72 28.72 -12.12
N GLU A 28 10.56 29.56 -11.09
CA GLU A 28 9.73 29.25 -9.91
C GLU A 28 8.26 29.07 -10.28
N GLN A 29 7.71 29.95 -11.11
CA GLN A 29 6.33 29.84 -11.58
C GLN A 29 6.11 28.57 -12.39
N LEU A 30 7.09 28.20 -13.22
CA LEU A 30 7.04 26.97 -13.99
C LEU A 30 7.09 25.73 -13.09
N MET A 31 7.97 25.70 -12.09
CA MET A 31 8.05 24.59 -11.13
C MET A 31 6.74 24.42 -10.34
N VAL A 32 6.15 25.52 -9.87
CA VAL A 32 4.87 25.49 -9.16
C VAL A 32 3.73 25.01 -10.07
N GLY A 33 3.67 25.50 -11.31
CA GLY A 33 2.66 25.07 -12.27
C GLY A 33 2.80 23.60 -12.67
N ILE A 34 4.04 23.11 -12.86
CA ILE A 34 4.32 21.68 -13.07
C ILE A 34 3.81 20.88 -11.86
N ARG A 35 4.14 21.28 -10.63
CA ARG A 35 3.66 20.60 -9.41
C ARG A 35 2.13 20.54 -9.39
N ARG A 36 1.42 21.65 -9.61
CA ARG A 36 -0.06 21.68 -9.63
C ARG A 36 -0.63 20.71 -10.67
N ALA A 37 -0.08 20.73 -11.88
CA ALA A 37 -0.52 19.84 -12.95
C ALA A 37 -0.23 18.35 -12.65
N CYS A 38 0.89 18.06 -11.97
CA CYS A 38 1.24 16.72 -11.50
C CYS A 38 0.26 16.21 -10.43
N LEU A 39 -0.06 17.04 -9.44
CA LEU A 39 -0.99 16.70 -8.37
C LEU A 39 -2.41 16.43 -8.89
N GLN A 40 -2.81 17.14 -9.95
CA GLN A 40 -4.09 16.91 -10.64
C GLN A 40 -4.08 15.70 -11.58
N ARG A 41 -2.94 14.99 -11.72
CA ARG A 41 -2.75 13.87 -12.67
C ARG A 41 -3.02 14.24 -14.13
N LYS A 42 -2.82 15.51 -14.50
CA LYS A 42 -2.97 16.01 -15.88
C LYS A 42 -1.65 16.07 -16.64
N PHE A 43 -0.53 16.12 -15.91
CA PHE A 43 0.81 16.20 -16.47
C PHE A 43 1.74 15.21 -15.77
N PHE A 44 2.62 14.57 -16.53
CA PHE A 44 3.59 13.58 -16.03
C PHE A 44 5.00 14.01 -16.47
N PRO A 45 5.85 14.53 -15.56
CA PRO A 45 7.21 14.95 -15.89
C PRO A 45 8.05 13.74 -16.32
N VAL A 46 8.67 13.82 -17.50
CA VAL A 46 9.56 12.78 -18.00
C VAL A 46 11.01 13.25 -17.81
N LEU A 47 11.77 12.50 -17.02
CA LEU A 47 13.20 12.74 -16.79
C LEU A 47 14.05 11.67 -17.50
N LEU A 48 15.29 12.02 -17.82
CA LEU A 48 16.24 11.12 -18.48
C LEU A 48 17.36 10.73 -17.52
N GLY A 49 17.72 9.46 -17.51
CA GLY A 49 18.80 8.93 -16.67
C GLY A 49 19.15 7.50 -17.01
N THR A 50 20.25 7.01 -16.44
CA THR A 50 20.68 5.61 -16.52
C THR A 50 21.11 5.13 -15.15
N ALA A 51 20.32 4.21 -14.58
CA ALA A 51 20.65 3.58 -13.30
C ALA A 51 21.93 2.73 -13.41
N LEU A 52 22.14 2.03 -14.52
CA LEU A 52 23.32 1.19 -14.74
C LEU A 52 24.64 1.96 -14.68
N ARG A 53 24.65 3.22 -15.16
CA ARG A 53 25.85 4.08 -15.12
C ARG A 53 25.78 5.14 -14.02
N ASN A 54 24.81 5.06 -13.11
CA ASN A 54 24.61 6.02 -12.02
C ASN A 54 24.52 7.49 -12.48
N LYS A 55 23.84 7.76 -13.60
CA LYS A 55 23.65 9.13 -14.11
C LYS A 55 22.18 9.52 -14.09
N GLY A 56 21.87 10.72 -13.60
CA GLY A 56 20.50 11.25 -13.59
C GLY A 56 19.64 10.75 -12.43
N VAL A 57 20.22 10.05 -11.44
CA VAL A 57 19.49 9.59 -10.24
C VAL A 57 19.23 10.76 -9.29
N GLN A 58 20.20 11.65 -9.09
CA GLN A 58 20.07 12.80 -8.19
C GLN A 58 18.98 13.77 -8.66
N PRO A 59 18.94 14.21 -9.93
CA PRO A 59 17.86 15.06 -10.42
C PRO A 59 16.48 14.40 -10.36
N LEU A 60 16.40 13.07 -10.45
CA LEU A 60 15.15 12.33 -10.27
C LEU A 60 14.69 12.39 -8.80
N LEU A 61 15.59 12.22 -7.84
CA LEU A 61 15.27 12.36 -6.41
C LEU A 61 14.83 13.79 -6.07
N ASP A 62 15.50 14.79 -6.64
CA ASP A 62 15.08 16.18 -6.50
C ASP A 62 13.68 16.38 -7.08
N ALA A 63 13.39 15.86 -8.28
CA ALA A 63 12.07 15.95 -8.90
C ALA A 63 10.97 15.27 -8.08
N VAL A 64 11.27 14.17 -7.39
CA VAL A 64 10.35 13.51 -6.46
C VAL A 64 9.94 14.47 -5.34
N VAL A 65 10.90 15.16 -4.72
CA VAL A 65 10.62 16.12 -3.64
C VAL A 65 9.84 17.33 -4.16
N HIS A 66 10.20 17.84 -5.34
CA HIS A 66 9.57 19.04 -5.90
C HIS A 66 8.16 18.80 -6.47
N TYR A 67 7.87 17.64 -7.05
CA TYR A 67 6.63 17.44 -7.81
C TYR A 67 5.66 16.42 -7.20
N LEU A 68 6.09 15.49 -6.36
CA LEU A 68 5.18 14.54 -5.70
C LEU A 68 4.54 15.15 -4.44
N PRO A 69 3.33 14.71 -4.09
CA PRO A 69 2.65 15.19 -2.90
C PRO A 69 3.32 14.70 -1.62
N ASN A 70 3.18 15.49 -0.57
CA ASN A 70 3.37 14.99 0.79
C ASN A 70 2.07 14.32 1.30
N PRO A 71 2.12 13.51 2.37
CA PRO A 71 0.93 12.83 2.90
C PRO A 71 -0.20 13.76 3.36
N ALA A 72 0.08 15.04 3.65
CA ALA A 72 -0.91 16.01 4.10
C ALA A 72 -1.67 16.70 2.97
N GLU A 73 -1.12 16.71 1.75
CA GLU A 73 -1.75 17.31 0.57
C GLU A 73 -2.82 16.41 -0.07
N VAL A 74 -2.75 15.09 0.18
CA VAL A 74 -3.71 14.13 -0.39
C VAL A 74 -4.84 13.87 0.61
N ALA A 75 -6.07 14.20 0.21
CA ALA A 75 -7.27 13.80 0.94
C ALA A 75 -7.46 12.29 0.82
N ASN A 76 -7.30 11.58 1.94
CA ASN A 76 -7.58 10.15 2.03
C ASN A 76 -8.98 9.96 2.60
N TYR A 77 -9.73 9.00 2.06
CA TYR A 77 -11.10 8.73 2.47
C TYR A 77 -11.19 7.34 3.08
N ALA A 78 -11.89 7.23 4.21
CA ALA A 78 -12.36 5.96 4.75
C ALA A 78 -13.87 5.84 4.52
N LEU A 79 -14.36 4.60 4.53
CA LEU A 79 -15.78 4.27 4.45
C LEU A 79 -16.29 4.00 5.87
N ASP A 80 -17.31 4.73 6.29
CA ASP A 80 -18.02 4.47 7.53
C ASP A 80 -19.06 3.38 7.31
N GLU A 81 -18.81 2.21 7.90
CA GLU A 81 -19.66 1.02 7.84
C GLU A 81 -20.55 0.88 9.09
N ALA A 82 -20.75 1.98 9.85
CA ALA A 82 -21.68 1.98 10.98
C ALA A 82 -23.11 1.58 10.57
N ASP A 83 -23.56 2.03 9.40
CA ASP A 83 -24.81 1.64 8.77
C ASP A 83 -24.55 1.00 7.38
N PRO A 84 -24.70 -0.33 7.24
CA PRO A 84 -24.50 -1.02 5.97
C PRO A 84 -25.41 -0.54 4.82
N ALA A 85 -26.53 0.13 5.13
CA ALA A 85 -27.44 0.68 4.13
C ALA A 85 -26.98 2.04 3.59
N ASN A 86 -26.11 2.76 4.31
CA ASN A 86 -25.66 4.11 3.95
C ASN A 86 -24.18 4.32 4.29
N VAL A 87 -23.31 3.74 3.45
CA VAL A 87 -21.86 3.87 3.58
C VAL A 87 -21.44 5.31 3.22
N GLN A 88 -20.95 6.06 4.20
CA GLN A 88 -20.49 7.44 4.00
C GLN A 88 -18.97 7.51 3.87
N ARG A 89 -18.49 8.46 3.06
CA ARG A 89 -17.05 8.74 2.94
C ARG A 89 -16.63 9.76 3.99
N VAL A 90 -15.73 9.37 4.87
CA VAL A 90 -15.14 10.22 5.89
C VAL A 90 -13.75 10.63 5.45
N VAL A 91 -13.45 11.93 5.49
CA VAL A 91 -12.10 12.44 5.21
C VAL A 91 -11.21 12.17 6.41
N MET A 92 -10.07 11.53 6.17
CA MET A 92 -9.06 11.29 7.21
C MET A 92 -8.24 12.55 7.46
N ASN A 93 -7.95 12.81 8.74
CA ASN A 93 -7.13 13.94 9.14
C ASN A 93 -5.63 13.57 9.06
N PRO A 94 -4.83 14.26 8.21
CA PRO A 94 -3.41 13.97 8.07
C PRO A 94 -2.53 14.60 9.16
N VAL A 95 -3.12 15.34 10.11
CA VAL A 95 -2.36 15.97 11.20
C VAL A 95 -1.63 14.88 12.00
N ARG A 96 -0.33 15.11 12.20
CA ARG A 96 0.58 14.19 12.88
C ARG A 96 0.49 14.35 14.41
N ASP A 97 -0.69 14.16 14.95
CA ASP A 97 -0.95 14.24 16.38
C ASP A 97 -1.77 13.05 16.89
N SER A 98 -2.08 13.06 18.19
CA SER A 98 -2.97 12.09 18.83
C SER A 98 -4.35 12.67 19.12
N SER A 99 -4.76 13.74 18.43
CA SER A 99 -6.06 14.39 18.68
C SER A 99 -7.22 13.59 18.09
N HIS A 100 -6.93 12.78 17.07
CA HIS A 100 -7.90 11.95 16.38
C HIS A 100 -7.62 10.45 16.61
N PRO A 101 -8.65 9.60 16.58
CA PRO A 101 -8.46 8.16 16.70
C PRO A 101 -7.63 7.64 15.53
N MET A 102 -6.82 6.63 15.83
CA MET A 102 -5.88 6.07 14.86
C MET A 102 -6.61 5.15 13.88
N VAL A 103 -6.27 5.31 12.59
CA VAL A 103 -6.76 4.49 11.48
C VAL A 103 -5.57 4.09 10.62
N ALA A 104 -5.36 2.78 10.42
CA ALA A 104 -4.35 2.25 9.50
C ALA A 104 -4.86 1.11 8.63
N LEU A 105 -4.25 0.99 7.45
CA LEU A 105 -4.49 -0.11 6.52
C LEU A 105 -3.29 -1.05 6.51
N ALA A 106 -3.55 -2.35 6.68
CA ALA A 106 -2.59 -3.40 6.37
C ALA A 106 -2.56 -3.63 4.86
N PHE A 107 -1.41 -3.41 4.23
CA PHE A 107 -1.28 -3.55 2.77
C PHE A 107 -0.31 -4.65 2.35
N LYS A 108 0.57 -5.09 3.26
CA LYS A 108 1.52 -6.17 2.98
C LYS A 108 1.74 -7.01 4.23
N LEU A 109 1.78 -8.32 4.03
CA LEU A 109 2.11 -9.30 5.05
C LEU A 109 3.40 -10.01 4.68
N GLU A 110 4.23 -10.26 5.67
CA GLU A 110 5.48 -10.97 5.51
C GLU A 110 5.67 -11.91 6.71
N ALA A 111 5.54 -13.22 6.50
CA ALA A 111 5.90 -14.17 7.52
C ALA A 111 7.41 -14.46 7.50
N GLY A 112 8.13 -13.89 8.46
CA GLY A 112 9.55 -14.12 8.67
C GLY A 112 9.83 -15.18 9.74
N ARG A 113 11.12 -15.46 9.96
CA ARG A 113 11.60 -16.38 11.02
C ARG A 113 11.19 -15.94 12.43
N PHE A 114 11.01 -14.64 12.64
CA PHE A 114 10.67 -14.04 13.93
C PHE A 114 9.16 -13.86 14.13
N GLY A 115 8.34 -14.39 13.22
CA GLY A 115 6.89 -14.26 13.22
C GLY A 115 6.35 -13.47 12.04
N GLN A 116 5.04 -13.27 12.02
CA GLN A 116 4.36 -12.49 11.00
C GLN A 116 4.58 -10.99 11.24
N LEU A 117 5.16 -10.32 10.24
CA LEU A 117 5.19 -8.87 10.12
C LEU A 117 4.03 -8.40 9.26
N THR A 118 3.32 -7.38 9.76
CA THR A 118 2.24 -6.72 9.06
C THR A 118 2.65 -5.28 8.79
N TYR A 119 2.76 -4.91 7.51
CA TYR A 119 3.03 -3.55 7.10
C TYR A 119 1.73 -2.76 7.09
N LEU A 120 1.74 -1.68 7.85
CA LEU A 120 0.64 -0.77 8.06
C LEU A 120 1.00 0.60 7.49
N ARG A 121 0.03 1.23 6.83
CA ARG A 121 0.06 2.67 6.55
C ARG A 121 -0.91 3.37 7.49
N VAL A 122 -0.41 4.31 8.28
CA VAL A 122 -1.24 5.12 9.20
C VAL A 122 -1.81 6.30 8.40
N TYR A 123 -3.13 6.44 8.39
CA TYR A 123 -3.81 7.55 7.69
C TYR A 123 -4.17 8.69 8.64
N GLN A 124 -4.46 8.38 9.90
CA GLN A 124 -4.87 9.33 10.92
C GLN A 124 -4.38 8.85 12.30
N GLY A 125 -4.12 9.81 13.19
CA GLY A 125 -3.76 9.55 14.59
C GLY A 125 -2.33 9.04 14.78
N ARG A 126 -2.13 8.32 15.88
CA ARG A 126 -0.82 7.83 16.34
C ARG A 126 -0.89 6.36 16.74
N LEU A 127 0.14 5.62 16.40
CA LEU A 127 0.35 4.22 16.79
C LEU A 127 1.60 4.13 17.66
N GLN A 128 1.47 3.61 18.87
CA GLN A 128 2.58 3.38 19.79
C GLN A 128 2.75 1.91 20.17
N LYS A 129 3.95 1.61 20.67
CA LYS A 129 4.21 0.35 21.35
C LYS A 129 3.29 0.18 22.56
N GLY A 130 2.61 -0.97 22.63
CA GLY A 130 1.71 -1.33 23.72
C GLY A 130 0.26 -1.01 23.47
N ASP A 131 -0.05 -0.24 22.42
CA ASP A 131 -1.41 0.11 22.03
C ASP A 131 -2.24 -1.12 21.69
N THR A 132 -3.55 -0.95 21.82
CA THR A 132 -4.52 -1.94 21.38
C THR A 132 -5.17 -1.44 20.11
N LEU A 133 -5.22 -2.30 19.09
CA LEU A 133 -5.92 -2.08 17.85
C LEU A 133 -7.09 -3.06 17.72
N TRP A 134 -8.10 -2.64 16.98
CA TRP A 134 -9.24 -3.46 16.60
C TRP A 134 -9.27 -3.59 15.09
N ASN A 135 -9.38 -4.82 14.61
CA ASN A 135 -9.55 -5.09 13.18
C ASN A 135 -11.03 -4.89 12.83
N THR A 136 -11.34 -3.98 11.91
CA THR A 136 -12.73 -3.59 11.63
C THR A 136 -13.54 -4.71 10.96
N ARG A 137 -12.89 -5.51 10.11
CA ARG A 137 -13.52 -6.64 9.41
C ARG A 137 -13.84 -7.82 10.33
N THR A 138 -12.95 -8.14 11.27
CA THR A 138 -13.08 -9.33 12.13
C THR A 138 -13.56 -9.02 13.55
N GLY A 139 -13.55 -7.75 13.96
CA GLY A 139 -13.81 -7.32 15.34
C GLY A 139 -12.76 -7.78 16.36
N ARG A 140 -11.67 -8.38 15.91
CA ARG A 140 -10.65 -8.95 16.81
C ARG A 140 -9.78 -7.85 17.41
N LYS A 141 -9.57 -7.95 18.72
CA LYS A 141 -8.65 -7.13 19.49
C LYS A 141 -7.22 -7.64 19.32
N VAL A 142 -6.31 -6.75 18.97
CA VAL A 142 -4.88 -7.06 18.81
C VAL A 142 -4.07 -6.07 19.64
N ARG A 143 -3.07 -6.57 20.37
CA ARG A 143 -2.13 -5.71 21.09
C ARG A 143 -0.85 -5.57 20.28
N VAL A 144 -0.31 -4.36 20.20
CA VAL A 144 0.88 -4.05 19.41
C VAL A 144 2.12 -4.21 20.29
N PRO A 145 2.90 -5.29 20.17
CA PRO A 145 4.04 -5.52 21.07
C PRO A 145 5.24 -4.64 20.74
N ARG A 146 5.47 -4.38 19.44
CA ARG A 146 6.59 -3.62 18.88
C ARG A 146 6.14 -2.98 17.57
N VAL A 147 6.58 -1.73 17.37
CA VAL A 147 6.45 -1.02 16.09
C VAL A 147 7.86 -0.89 15.53
N VAL A 148 8.03 -1.26 14.27
CA VAL A 148 9.32 -1.17 13.58
C VAL A 148 9.20 -0.40 12.28
N ARG A 149 10.26 0.30 11.92
CA ARG A 149 10.47 0.86 10.60
C ARG A 149 11.44 -0.05 9.86
N MET A 150 11.06 -0.44 8.65
CA MET A 150 11.90 -1.29 7.80
C MET A 150 12.82 -0.40 6.97
N HIS A 151 14.12 -0.51 7.20
CA HIS A 151 15.15 0.14 6.40
C HIS A 151 15.80 -0.92 5.49
N ALA A 152 15.13 -1.19 4.37
CA ALA A 152 15.43 -2.31 3.48
C ALA A 152 15.44 -3.66 4.21
N ALA A 153 16.62 -4.17 4.58
CA ALA A 153 16.79 -5.43 5.31
C ALA A 153 16.95 -5.25 6.82
N GLU A 154 17.17 -4.02 7.28
CA GLU A 154 17.39 -3.71 8.70
C GLU A 154 16.09 -3.28 9.37
N MET A 155 15.88 -3.76 10.59
CA MET A 155 14.71 -3.45 11.41
C MET A 155 15.09 -2.42 12.47
N GLU A 156 14.48 -1.24 12.40
CA GLU A 156 14.65 -0.19 13.41
C GLU A 156 13.41 -0.15 14.31
N GLU A 157 13.57 -0.34 15.62
CA GLU A 157 12.45 -0.21 16.57
C GLU A 157 12.16 1.27 16.81
N VAL A 158 10.92 1.67 16.52
CA VAL A 158 10.44 3.04 16.71
C VAL A 158 9.41 3.07 17.85
N GLY A 159 9.44 4.12 18.67
CA GLY A 159 8.49 4.26 19.78
C GLY A 159 7.07 4.56 19.31
N GLU A 160 6.93 5.25 18.18
CA GLU A 160 5.66 5.69 17.61
C GLU A 160 5.72 5.77 16.08
N ALA A 161 4.54 5.66 15.46
CA ALA A 161 4.28 6.00 14.06
C ALA A 161 3.09 6.97 14.00
N LEU A 162 3.17 7.98 13.15
CA LEU A 162 2.16 9.05 13.03
C LEU A 162 1.45 8.98 11.68
N ALA A 163 0.39 9.76 11.51
CA ALA A 163 -0.32 9.91 10.24
C ALA A 163 0.64 10.17 9.05
N GLY A 164 0.49 9.37 7.99
CA GLY A 164 1.34 9.37 6.80
C GLY A 164 2.51 8.39 6.84
N ASP A 165 2.87 7.84 8.00
CA ASP A 165 3.99 6.91 8.13
C ASP A 165 3.61 5.48 7.69
N ILE A 166 4.61 4.78 7.15
CA ILE A 166 4.58 3.34 6.92
C ILE A 166 5.42 2.68 8.01
N CYS A 167 4.82 1.74 8.73
CA CYS A 167 5.48 0.96 9.78
C CYS A 167 5.11 -0.51 9.65
N ALA A 168 5.84 -1.38 10.34
CA ALA A 168 5.48 -2.77 10.48
C ALA A 168 5.28 -3.13 11.95
N VAL A 169 4.36 -4.05 12.20
CA VAL A 169 4.02 -4.55 13.54
C VAL A 169 4.17 -6.07 13.58
N PHE A 170 4.58 -6.58 14.73
CA PHE A 170 4.78 -8.02 14.95
C PHE A 170 3.56 -8.69 15.55
N GLY A 171 3.28 -9.91 15.11
CA GLY A 171 2.32 -10.81 15.77
C GLY A 171 0.85 -10.40 15.59
N VAL A 172 0.57 -9.63 14.54
CA VAL A 172 -0.79 -9.22 14.17
C VAL A 172 -1.33 -10.15 13.10
N ASP A 173 -2.19 -11.10 13.49
CA ASP A 173 -2.88 -11.97 12.53
C ASP A 173 -3.98 -11.18 11.81
N CYS A 174 -3.79 -10.97 10.51
CA CYS A 174 -4.71 -10.26 9.63
C CYS A 174 -4.48 -10.68 8.18
N ALA A 175 -5.36 -10.21 7.29
CA ALA A 175 -5.21 -10.32 5.85
C ALA A 175 -4.77 -8.99 5.24
N SER A 176 -4.10 -9.03 4.07
CA SER A 176 -3.84 -7.85 3.27
C SER A 176 -5.17 -7.17 2.90
N GLY A 177 -5.27 -5.86 3.15
CA GLY A 177 -6.50 -5.08 2.98
C GLY A 177 -7.27 -4.82 4.28
N ASP A 178 -6.89 -5.42 5.41
CA ASP A 178 -7.57 -5.20 6.68
C ASP A 178 -7.29 -3.79 7.24
N THR A 179 -8.32 -3.14 7.78
CA THR A 179 -8.20 -1.85 8.47
C THR A 179 -8.16 -2.05 9.99
N PHE A 180 -7.30 -1.29 10.64
CA PHE A 180 -7.12 -1.24 12.09
C PHE A 180 -7.49 0.12 12.63
N VAL A 181 -8.24 0.12 13.73
CA VAL A 181 -8.67 1.32 14.45
C VAL A 181 -8.26 1.25 15.92
N SER A 182 -8.10 2.40 16.58
CA SER A 182 -7.80 2.48 18.03
C SER A 182 -9.02 2.46 18.95
N GLU A 183 -10.23 2.49 18.42
CA GLU A 183 -11.46 2.43 19.22
C GLU A 183 -12.35 1.34 18.65
N ALA A 184 -12.96 0.54 19.53
CA ALA A 184 -13.79 -0.59 19.11
C ALA A 184 -15.06 -0.16 18.36
N ASP A 185 -15.59 1.03 18.67
CA ASP A 185 -16.84 1.54 18.11
C ASP A 185 -16.65 2.17 16.72
N LEU A 186 -15.40 2.46 16.32
CA LEU A 186 -15.09 3.00 15.01
C LEU A 186 -15.15 1.90 13.95
N LYS A 187 -16.20 1.91 13.14
CA LYS A 187 -16.36 1.02 11.99
C LYS A 187 -15.90 1.68 10.69
N LEU A 188 -14.67 2.17 10.72
CA LEU A 188 -14.03 2.79 9.55
C LEU A 188 -13.24 1.74 8.79
N SER A 189 -13.61 1.49 7.54
CA SER A 189 -12.89 0.60 6.64
C SER A 189 -12.26 1.42 5.52
N MET A 190 -10.96 1.28 5.31
CA MET A 190 -10.31 1.88 4.14
C MET A 190 -10.76 1.14 2.88
N GLU A 191 -10.73 1.82 1.72
CA GLU A 191 -11.09 1.19 0.44
C GLU A 191 -10.26 -0.08 0.20
N SER A 192 -10.97 -1.18 -0.03
CA SER A 192 -10.35 -2.48 -0.30
C SER A 192 -9.59 -2.45 -1.63
N ILE A 193 -8.53 -3.25 -1.69
CA ILE A 193 -7.76 -3.44 -2.92
C ILE A 193 -8.65 -4.17 -3.92
N HIS A 194 -8.76 -3.64 -5.14
CA HIS A 194 -9.39 -4.37 -6.23
C HIS A 194 -8.53 -5.59 -6.60
N VAL A 195 -9.05 -6.78 -6.33
CA VAL A 195 -8.39 -8.05 -6.65
C VAL A 195 -8.91 -8.52 -8.01
N PRO A 196 -8.07 -8.59 -9.05
CA PRO A 196 -8.49 -9.08 -10.35
C PRO A 196 -8.77 -10.60 -10.31
N GLU A 197 -9.63 -11.08 -11.21
CA GLU A 197 -9.91 -12.51 -11.33
C GLU A 197 -8.69 -13.28 -11.87
N PRO A 198 -8.38 -14.47 -11.33
CA PRO A 198 -7.25 -15.27 -11.80
C PRO A 198 -7.50 -15.80 -13.22
N VAL A 199 -6.44 -15.82 -14.03
CA VAL A 199 -6.52 -16.17 -15.46
C VAL A 199 -6.04 -17.59 -15.77
N ILE A 200 -5.27 -18.20 -14.86
CA ILE A 200 -4.75 -19.56 -15.01
C ILE A 200 -5.04 -20.38 -13.76
N SER A 201 -5.29 -21.67 -13.96
CA SER A 201 -5.50 -22.65 -12.90
C SER A 201 -4.63 -23.88 -13.16
N MET A 202 -3.96 -24.37 -12.12
CA MET A 202 -3.11 -25.56 -12.17
C MET A 202 -3.40 -26.47 -10.97
N SER A 203 -3.34 -27.78 -11.21
CA SER A 203 -3.41 -28.77 -10.15
C SER A 203 -2.09 -28.82 -9.38
N ILE A 204 -2.17 -28.73 -8.05
CA ILE A 204 -1.02 -28.77 -7.15
C ILE A 204 -1.14 -29.95 -6.20
N LYS A 205 -0.01 -30.64 -5.99
CA LYS A 205 0.07 -31.76 -5.04
C LYS A 205 1.44 -31.79 -4.36
N PRO A 206 1.49 -32.13 -3.06
CA PRO A 206 2.76 -32.36 -2.40
C PRO A 206 3.45 -33.56 -3.03
N LYS A 207 4.78 -33.48 -3.19
CA LYS A 207 5.57 -34.59 -3.75
C LYS A 207 5.52 -35.84 -2.86
N ASN A 208 5.37 -35.65 -1.56
CA ASN A 208 5.31 -36.72 -0.57
C ASN A 208 4.11 -36.51 0.36
N THR A 209 3.34 -37.56 0.61
CA THR A 209 2.12 -37.50 1.45
C THR A 209 2.42 -37.08 2.90
N LYS A 210 3.64 -37.36 3.39
CA LYS A 210 4.09 -36.94 4.73
C LYS A 210 4.16 -35.42 4.90
N ASP A 211 4.29 -34.68 3.80
CA ASP A 211 4.40 -33.22 3.79
C ASP A 211 3.04 -32.53 3.57
N SER A 212 1.92 -33.27 3.62
CA SER A 212 0.58 -32.74 3.35
C SER A 212 0.18 -31.63 4.34
N ASP A 213 0.53 -31.79 5.62
CA ASP A 213 0.19 -30.81 6.66
C ASP A 213 1.00 -29.51 6.53
N SER A 214 2.30 -29.63 6.24
CA SER A 214 3.17 -28.47 6.02
C SER A 214 2.80 -27.74 4.74
N PHE A 215 2.46 -28.48 3.68
CA PHE A 215 1.94 -27.94 2.43
C PHE A 215 0.65 -27.15 2.63
N SER A 216 -0.32 -27.72 3.36
CA SER A 216 -1.60 -27.05 3.64
C SER A 216 -1.40 -25.75 4.44
N LYS A 217 -0.45 -25.74 5.39
CA LYS A 217 -0.08 -24.52 6.13
C LYS A 217 0.57 -23.47 5.22
N ALA A 218 1.47 -23.88 4.34
CA ALA A 218 2.14 -22.98 3.39
C ALA A 218 1.15 -22.36 2.39
N VAL A 219 0.24 -23.16 1.83
CA VAL A 219 -0.81 -22.68 0.92
C VAL A 219 -1.70 -21.66 1.60
N ASN A 220 -2.21 -21.96 2.80
CA ASN A 220 -3.03 -21.02 3.56
C ASN A 220 -2.30 -19.71 3.87
N ARG A 221 -0.98 -19.78 4.10
CA ARG A 221 -0.15 -18.60 4.29
C ARG A 221 -0.08 -17.77 3.00
N PHE A 222 0.19 -18.38 1.86
CA PHE A 222 0.25 -17.66 0.58
C PHE A 222 -1.08 -16.98 0.22
N CYS A 223 -2.20 -17.66 0.43
CA CYS A 223 -3.53 -17.05 0.21
C CYS A 223 -3.82 -15.85 1.11
N ARG A 224 -3.18 -15.76 2.30
CA ARG A 224 -3.31 -14.59 3.19
C ARG A 224 -2.40 -13.45 2.76
N GLU A 225 -1.18 -13.77 2.32
CA GLU A 225 -0.19 -12.80 1.87
C GLU A 225 -0.62 -12.12 0.57
N ASP A 226 -1.06 -12.91 -0.42
CA ASP A 226 -1.50 -12.44 -1.73
C ASP A 226 -2.97 -12.80 -2.00
N PRO A 227 -3.87 -11.80 -2.07
CA PRO A 227 -5.28 -12.05 -2.35
C PRO A 227 -5.53 -12.49 -3.81
N THR A 228 -4.57 -12.35 -4.73
CA THR A 228 -4.73 -12.83 -6.11
C THR A 228 -4.50 -14.34 -6.24
N PHE A 229 -3.84 -14.96 -5.26
CA PHE A 229 -3.58 -16.39 -5.23
C PHE A 229 -4.73 -17.15 -4.54
N HIS A 230 -5.46 -17.93 -5.34
CA HIS A 230 -6.64 -18.65 -4.87
C HIS A 230 -6.38 -20.15 -4.91
N VAL A 231 -6.79 -20.86 -3.86
CA VAL A 231 -6.75 -22.33 -3.85
C VAL A 231 -8.11 -22.88 -3.50
N LYS A 232 -8.58 -23.82 -4.32
CA LYS A 232 -9.82 -24.56 -4.11
C LYS A 232 -9.57 -26.06 -4.24
N PHE A 233 -10.29 -26.85 -3.46
CA PHE A 233 -10.34 -28.30 -3.66
C PHE A 233 -11.48 -28.61 -4.62
N ASP A 234 -11.18 -29.24 -5.75
CA ASP A 234 -12.19 -29.68 -6.69
C ASP A 234 -12.70 -31.07 -6.30
N THR A 235 -14.00 -31.16 -6.03
CA THR A 235 -14.65 -32.40 -5.58
C THR A 235 -14.73 -33.45 -6.68
N ASP A 236 -14.73 -33.03 -7.95
CA ASP A 236 -14.93 -33.93 -9.09
C ASP A 236 -13.62 -34.63 -9.45
N SER A 237 -12.54 -33.87 -9.60
CA SER A 237 -11.19 -34.41 -9.85
C SER A 237 -10.51 -34.94 -8.58
N LYS A 238 -10.97 -34.53 -7.39
CA LYS A 238 -10.32 -34.75 -6.08
C LYS A 238 -8.91 -34.16 -6.01
N GLU A 239 -8.68 -33.08 -6.74
CA GLU A 239 -7.40 -32.39 -6.77
C GLU A 239 -7.49 -30.99 -6.16
N MET A 240 -6.36 -30.50 -5.65
CA MET A 240 -6.25 -29.13 -5.20
C MET A 240 -5.83 -28.26 -6.38
N ILE A 241 -6.66 -27.27 -6.72
CA ILE A 241 -6.45 -26.37 -7.85
C ILE A 241 -6.01 -25.01 -7.30
N ALA A 242 -4.80 -24.59 -7.68
CA ALA A 242 -4.31 -23.24 -7.46
C ALA A 242 -4.57 -22.37 -8.69
N SER A 243 -5.05 -21.15 -8.47
CA SER A 243 -5.35 -20.18 -9.52
C SER A 243 -4.63 -18.86 -9.24
N GLY A 244 -4.15 -18.21 -10.29
CA GLY A 244 -3.41 -16.96 -10.16
C GLY A 244 -3.36 -16.15 -11.47
N MET A 245 -2.52 -15.12 -11.46
CA MET A 245 -2.44 -14.13 -12.55
C MET A 245 -1.62 -14.56 -13.78
N GLY A 246 -0.91 -15.69 -13.72
CA GLY A 246 -0.13 -16.19 -14.85
C GLY A 246 0.75 -17.39 -14.50
N GLU A 247 1.35 -18.02 -15.51
CA GLU A 247 2.20 -19.21 -15.34
C GLU A 247 3.40 -18.91 -14.44
N LEU A 248 4.15 -17.84 -14.73
CA LEU A 248 5.30 -17.42 -13.92
C LEU A 248 4.92 -17.15 -12.46
N HIS A 249 3.71 -16.64 -12.22
CA HIS A 249 3.21 -16.39 -10.88
C HIS A 249 3.10 -17.68 -10.06
N LEU A 250 2.47 -18.70 -10.65
CA LEU A 250 2.33 -20.01 -10.03
C LEU A 250 3.67 -20.74 -9.91
N ASP A 251 4.55 -20.60 -10.90
CA ASP A 251 5.89 -21.18 -10.87
C ASP A 251 6.74 -20.64 -9.73
N ILE A 252 6.70 -19.33 -9.48
CA ILE A 252 7.40 -18.73 -8.35
C ILE A 252 6.87 -19.31 -7.04
N TYR A 253 5.54 -19.41 -6.86
CA TYR A 253 4.98 -20.04 -5.65
C TYR A 253 5.38 -21.50 -5.48
N ALA A 254 5.50 -22.25 -6.58
CA ALA A 254 5.98 -23.63 -6.52
C ALA A 254 7.47 -23.72 -6.18
N GLN A 255 8.28 -22.74 -6.61
CA GLN A 255 9.72 -22.69 -6.39
C GLN A 255 10.13 -22.10 -5.04
N VAL A 256 9.31 -21.22 -4.46
CA VAL A 256 9.45 -20.69 -3.10
C VAL A 256 9.15 -21.83 -2.12
N ARG A 257 10.05 -22.82 -2.11
CA ARG A 257 10.25 -23.74 -0.99
C ARG A 257 10.42 -22.86 0.22
N GLY A 258 9.58 -23.09 1.23
CA GLY A 258 9.66 -22.41 2.52
C GLY A 258 11.13 -22.27 2.91
N SER A 259 11.61 -21.03 2.92
CA SER A 259 12.90 -20.72 3.50
C SER A 259 12.93 -21.32 4.91
N PRO A 260 14.03 -21.99 5.29
CA PRO A 260 14.16 -22.61 6.60
C PRO A 260 13.98 -21.60 7.73
#